data_AF-A0A2T6K0R6-F1
#
_entry.id   AF-A0A2T6K0R6-F1
#
_cell.length_a   1.000
_cell.length_b   1.000
_cell.length_c   1.000
_cell.angle_alpha   90.00
_cell.angle_beta   90.00
_cell.angle_gamma   90.00
#
_symmetry.space_group_name_H-M   'P 1'
#
loop_
_entity.id
_entity.type
_entity.pdbx_description
1 polymer ?
#
loop_
_entity_poly.entity_id
_entity_poly.type
_entity_poly.pdbx_seq_one_letter_code
_entity_poly.pdbx_strand_id
1 'polypeptide(L)'
;MHTNKRSSVILIALTNIIILCLTQYLYVFMMSEKIELDNFQLLYFPLIIVSINLFLWFSKFRIEFFLHWIFAYIGYFCSIFIFYFINYINVDTSEDFPPGEAYFDLFLTFAVFSALQVIILLCLNGITYILYKGYSYLIKRR
;
A
#
# COMPACT_ATOMS: atom_id res chain seq x y z
N MET A 1 -26.02 -1.58 -14.53
CA MET A 1 -24.80 -1.36 -15.32
C MET A 1 -23.86 -2.53 -15.06
N HIS A 2 -23.84 -3.53 -15.95
CA HIS A 2 -22.98 -4.70 -15.81
C HIS A 2 -21.56 -4.30 -16.23
N THR A 3 -20.71 -3.91 -15.28
CA THR A 3 -19.29 -3.72 -15.57
C THR A 3 -18.70 -5.08 -15.95
N ASN A 4 -18.08 -5.15 -17.14
CA ASN A 4 -17.35 -6.32 -17.59
C ASN A 4 -16.27 -6.68 -16.54
N LYS A 5 -16.09 -7.97 -16.22
CA LYS A 5 -15.12 -8.45 -15.21
C LYS A 5 -13.72 -7.84 -15.43
N ARG A 6 -13.30 -7.69 -16.69
CA ARG A 6 -12.04 -7.02 -17.06
C ARG A 6 -12.00 -5.55 -16.66
N SER A 7 -13.06 -4.79 -16.93
CA SER A 7 -13.15 -3.37 -16.56
C SER A 7 -13.12 -3.17 -15.05
N SER A 8 -13.77 -4.05 -14.29
CA SER A 8 -13.73 -4.02 -12.82
C SER A 8 -12.33 -4.32 -12.28
N VAL A 9 -11.61 -5.29 -12.88
CA VAL A 9 -10.23 -5.63 -12.49
C VAL A 9 -9.28 -4.47 -12.73
N ILE A 10 -9.35 -3.85 -13.92
CA ILE A 10 -8.53 -2.69 -14.26
C ILE A 10 -8.82 -1.54 -13.29
N LEU A 11 -10.09 -1.30 -12.97
CA LEU A 11 -10.48 -0.24 -12.04
C LEU A 11 -9.88 -0.46 -10.65
N ILE A 12 -9.97 -1.68 -10.09
CA ILE A 12 -9.37 -1.99 -8.77
C ILE A 12 -7.86 -1.81 -8.79
N ALA A 13 -7.19 -2.26 -9.86
CA ALA A 13 -5.75 -2.11 -10.01
C ALA A 13 -5.35 -0.63 -10.02
N LEU A 14 -6.01 0.16 -10.87
CA LEU A 14 -5.76 1.61 -10.97
C LEU A 14 -6.09 2.33 -9.67
N THR A 15 -7.20 2.00 -9.01
CA THR A 15 -7.57 2.60 -7.72
C THR A 15 -6.52 2.34 -6.65
N ASN A 16 -6.03 1.10 -6.52
CA ASN A 16 -4.96 0.78 -5.57
C ASN A 16 -3.67 1.55 -5.92
N ILE A 17 -3.23 1.53 -7.18
CA ILE A 17 -2.00 2.23 -7.59
C ILE A 17 -2.12 3.74 -7.32
N ILE A 18 -3.18 4.37 -7.83
CA ILE A 18 -3.34 5.84 -7.75
C ILE A 18 -3.46 6.28 -6.30
N ILE A 19 -4.33 5.65 -5.50
CA ILE A 19 -4.55 6.09 -4.12
C ILE A 19 -3.31 5.86 -3.28
N LEU A 20 -2.62 4.71 -3.41
CA LEU A 20 -1.44 4.43 -2.59
C LEU A 20 -0.27 5.35 -2.93
N CYS A 21 -0.04 5.62 -4.22
CA CYS A 21 0.96 6.61 -4.65
C CYS A 21 0.61 8.02 -4.13
N LEU A 22 -0.64 8.45 -4.26
CA LEU A 22 -1.08 9.75 -3.73
C LEU A 22 -0.95 9.83 -2.21
N THR A 23 -1.22 8.75 -1.49
CA THR A 23 -1.14 8.72 -0.03
C THR A 23 0.32 8.86 0.43
N GLN A 24 1.27 8.14 -0.19
CA GLN A 24 2.70 8.32 0.08
C GLN A 24 3.15 9.76 -0.21
N TYR A 25 2.73 10.31 -1.35
CA TYR A 25 3.10 11.68 -1.74
C TYR A 25 2.53 12.75 -0.80
N LEU A 26 1.22 12.68 -0.50
CA LEU A 26 0.55 13.62 0.40
C LEU A 26 1.14 13.57 1.79
N TYR A 27 1.46 12.39 2.29
CA TYR A 27 2.07 12.25 3.61
C TYR A 27 3.37 13.03 3.73
N VAL A 28 4.24 12.91 2.73
CA VAL A 28 5.55 13.58 2.73
C VAL A 28 5.42 15.07 2.55
N PHE A 29 4.47 15.51 1.72
CA PHE A 29 4.17 16.94 1.57
C PHE A 29 3.60 17.56 2.85
N MET A 30 2.76 16.83 3.58
CA MET A 30 2.08 17.33 4.78
C MET A 30 2.90 17.20 6.07
N MET A 31 3.84 16.25 6.14
CA MET A 31 4.65 15.98 7.34
C MET A 31 6.10 16.43 7.22
N SER A 32 6.40 17.39 6.33
CA SER A 32 7.69 18.10 6.31
C SER A 32 8.04 18.75 7.66
N GLU A 33 7.09 18.83 8.60
CA GLU A 33 7.28 19.25 9.99
C GLU A 33 7.12 18.07 10.98
N LYS A 34 8.20 17.31 11.19
CA LYS A 34 8.53 16.55 12.43
C LYS A 34 7.44 15.71 13.12
N ILE A 35 6.56 15.01 12.41
CA ILE A 35 5.66 14.02 13.04
C ILE A 35 5.84 12.62 12.42
N GLU A 36 6.45 11.75 13.21
CA GLU A 36 6.39 10.27 13.21
C GLU A 36 6.23 9.58 11.83
N LEU A 37 7.23 9.77 10.96
CA LEU A 37 7.39 9.03 9.69
C LEU A 37 7.13 7.53 9.86
N ASP A 38 7.62 6.98 10.96
CA ASP A 38 7.53 5.57 11.32
C ASP A 38 6.08 5.13 11.57
N ASN A 39 5.28 5.93 12.27
CA ASN A 39 3.89 5.57 12.56
C ASN A 39 3.03 5.61 11.31
N PHE A 40 3.30 6.51 10.38
CA PHE A 40 2.63 6.47 9.09
C PHE A 40 3.01 5.24 8.29
N GLN A 41 4.30 4.97 8.13
CA GLN A 41 4.74 3.83 7.34
C GLN A 41 4.26 2.51 7.98
N LEU A 42 4.36 2.33 9.30
CA LEU A 42 4.08 1.05 9.93
C LEU A 42 2.62 0.85 10.34
N LEU A 43 1.88 1.91 10.66
CA LEU A 43 0.50 1.79 11.13
C LEU A 43 -0.51 2.32 10.10
N TYR A 44 -0.43 3.61 9.76
CA TYR A 44 -1.49 4.24 8.97
C TYR A 44 -1.52 3.76 7.52
N PHE A 45 -0.36 3.57 6.88
CA PHE A 45 -0.28 3.18 5.48
C PHE A 45 -0.85 1.76 5.23
N PRO A 46 -0.52 0.73 6.02
CA PRO A 46 -1.19 -0.58 5.94
C PRO A 46 -2.69 -0.52 6.20
N LEU A 47 -3.14 0.33 7.15
CA LEU A 47 -4.56 0.50 7.44
C LEU A 47 -5.31 1.13 6.26
N ILE A 48 -4.71 2.09 5.56
CA ILE A 48 -5.27 2.70 4.35
C ILE A 48 -5.42 1.65 3.24
N ILE A 49 -4.40 0.81 3.02
CA ILE A 49 -4.46 -0.31 2.06
C ILE A 49 -5.65 -1.24 2.37
N VAL A 50 -5.78 -1.66 3.63
CA VAL A 50 -6.89 -2.52 4.07
C VAL A 50 -8.24 -1.82 3.87
N SER A 51 -8.33 -0.54 4.22
CA SER A 51 -9.58 0.22 4.15
C SER A 51 -10.07 0.38 2.70
N ILE A 52 -9.16 0.68 1.76
CA ILE A 52 -9.46 0.74 0.33
C ILE A 52 -9.95 -0.63 -0.16
N ASN A 53 -9.26 -1.70 0.21
CA ASN A 53 -9.61 -3.04 -0.27
C ASN A 53 -10.90 -3.57 0.33
N LEU A 54 -11.20 -3.27 1.60
CA LEU A 54 -12.51 -3.55 2.20
C LEU A 54 -13.61 -2.75 1.51
N PHE A 55 -13.42 -1.45 1.27
CA PHE A 55 -14.39 -0.62 0.56
C PHE A 55 -14.65 -1.14 -0.86
N LEU A 56 -13.59 -1.49 -1.60
CA LEU A 56 -13.67 -2.08 -2.94
C LEU A 56 -14.36 -3.45 -2.93
N TRP A 57 -14.19 -4.23 -1.87
CA TRP A 57 -14.86 -5.52 -1.70
C TRP A 57 -16.36 -5.37 -1.39
N PHE A 58 -16.75 -4.36 -0.62
CA PHE A 58 -18.17 -4.07 -0.35
C PHE A 58 -18.88 -3.37 -1.51
N SER A 59 -18.15 -2.66 -2.37
CA SER A 59 -18.72 -2.14 -3.61
C SER A 59 -18.98 -3.32 -4.56
N LYS A 60 -20.06 -3.24 -5.35
CA LYS A 60 -20.67 -4.35 -6.13
C LYS A 60 -19.76 -5.01 -7.20
N PHE A 61 -18.45 -4.81 -7.14
CA PHE A 61 -17.44 -5.47 -7.94
C PHE A 61 -17.40 -6.97 -7.58
N ARG A 62 -17.89 -7.81 -8.49
CA ARG A 62 -17.86 -9.28 -8.34
C ARG A 62 -16.47 -9.85 -8.61
N ILE A 63 -15.49 -9.42 -7.82
CA ILE A 63 -14.10 -9.85 -7.93
C ILE A 63 -13.75 -10.74 -6.74
N GLU A 64 -12.93 -11.75 -7.00
CA GLU A 64 -12.51 -12.72 -5.99
C GLU A 64 -11.61 -12.02 -4.95
N PHE A 65 -11.82 -12.33 -3.67
CA PHE A 65 -11.07 -11.73 -2.55
C PHE A 65 -9.54 -11.72 -2.79
N PHE A 66 -9.01 -12.81 -3.33
CA PHE A 66 -7.59 -12.93 -3.63
C PHE A 66 -7.09 -11.89 -4.66
N LEU A 67 -7.90 -11.55 -5.66
CA LEU A 67 -7.54 -10.54 -6.66
C LEU A 67 -7.46 -9.14 -6.04
N HIS A 68 -8.33 -8.80 -5.08
CA HIS A 68 -8.24 -7.53 -4.35
C HIS A 68 -6.87 -7.40 -3.66
N TRP A 69 -6.45 -8.44 -2.95
CA TRP A 69 -5.16 -8.46 -2.26
C TRP A 69 -3.97 -8.45 -3.20
N ILE A 70 -4.02 -9.16 -4.34
CA ILE A 70 -2.97 -9.05 -5.37
C ILE A 70 -2.80 -7.59 -5.80
N PHE A 71 -3.90 -6.90 -6.11
CA PHE A 71 -3.81 -5.50 -6.55
C PHE A 71 -3.39 -4.55 -5.44
N ALA A 72 -3.72 -4.86 -4.18
CA ALA A 72 -3.18 -4.16 -3.03
C ALA A 72 -1.64 -4.27 -2.98
N TYR A 73 -1.08 -5.47 -3.13
CA TYR A 73 0.38 -5.69 -3.14
C TYR A 73 1.06 -5.04 -4.36
N ILE A 74 0.43 -5.09 -5.54
CA ILE A 74 0.95 -4.41 -6.74
C ILE A 74 0.96 -2.90 -6.53
N GLY A 75 -0.15 -2.33 -6.06
CA GLY A 75 -0.24 -0.89 -5.78
C GLY A 75 0.76 -0.45 -4.71
N TYR A 76 0.93 -1.26 -3.68
CA TYR A 76 1.95 -1.08 -2.65
C TYR A 76 3.36 -1.05 -3.25
N PHE A 77 3.75 -2.07 -4.02
CA PHE A 77 5.05 -2.14 -4.68
C PHE A 77 5.29 -0.93 -5.61
N CYS A 78 4.29 -0.57 -6.43
CA CYS A 78 4.37 0.62 -7.28
C CYS A 78 4.56 1.90 -6.47
N SER A 79 3.85 2.06 -5.36
CA SER A 79 3.97 3.25 -4.50
C SER A 79 5.36 3.37 -3.89
N ILE A 80 5.93 2.28 -3.37
CA ILE A 80 7.29 2.27 -2.81
C ILE A 80 8.32 2.54 -3.89
N PHE A 81 8.19 1.91 -5.07
CA PHE A 81 9.13 2.10 -6.17
C PHE A 81 9.15 3.55 -6.68
N ILE A 82 7.98 4.12 -6.94
CA ILE A 82 7.86 5.52 -7.40
C ILE A 82 8.39 6.45 -6.32
N PHE A 83 8.04 6.22 -5.06
CA PHE A 83 8.47 7.08 -3.96
C PHE A 83 9.98 6.99 -3.72
N TYR A 84 10.56 5.79 -3.76
CA TYR A 84 12.01 5.60 -3.72
C TYR A 84 12.71 6.34 -4.85
N PHE A 85 12.21 6.21 -6.08
CA PHE A 85 12.80 6.88 -7.24
C PHE A 85 12.78 8.41 -7.10
N ILE A 86 11.67 8.98 -6.60
CA ILE A 86 11.57 10.42 -6.33
C ILE A 86 12.59 10.86 -5.27
N ASN A 87 12.74 10.11 -4.17
CA ASN A 87 13.72 10.47 -3.15
C ASN A 87 15.15 10.30 -3.67
N TYR A 88 15.41 9.25 -4.45
CA TYR A 88 16.72 8.96 -5.05
C TYR A 88 17.21 10.11 -5.93
N ILE A 89 16.35 10.69 -6.78
CA ILE A 89 16.74 11.83 -7.64
C ILE A 89 16.90 13.14 -6.87
N ASN A 90 16.36 13.24 -5.65
CA ASN A 90 16.40 14.42 -4.80
C ASN A 90 17.34 14.25 -3.59
N VAL A 91 18.17 13.20 -3.55
CA VAL A 91 19.17 13.02 -2.49
C VAL A 91 20.09 14.23 -2.50
N ASP A 92 20.12 14.95 -1.37
CA ASP A 92 21.08 16.01 -1.18
C ASP A 92 22.46 15.37 -0.95
N THR A 93 23.38 15.67 -1.85
CA THR A 93 24.78 15.19 -1.79
C THR A 93 25.72 16.28 -1.29
N SER A 94 25.18 17.40 -0.81
CA SER A 94 25.96 18.60 -0.43
C SER A 94 26.44 18.60 1.02
N GLU A 95 26.04 17.64 1.86
CA GLU A 95 26.53 17.50 3.22
C GLU A 95 27.66 16.47 3.29
N ASP A 96 28.71 16.79 4.08
CA ASP A 96 29.86 16.07 4.70
C ASP A 96 30.07 14.53 4.57
N PHE A 97 29.30 13.81 3.76
CA PHE A 97 29.29 12.37 3.55
C PHE A 97 29.68 12.01 2.11
N PRO A 98 30.38 10.88 1.89
CA PRO A 98 30.59 10.36 0.55
C PRO A 98 29.23 10.10 -0.12
N PRO A 99 29.01 10.49 -1.39
CA PRO A 99 27.71 10.40 -2.04
C PRO A 99 27.15 8.96 -2.04
N GLY A 100 28.01 7.95 -2.10
CA GLY A 100 27.61 6.55 -2.00
C GLY A 100 26.95 6.16 -0.68
N GLU A 101 27.29 6.81 0.43
CA GLU A 101 26.70 6.53 1.74
C GLU A 101 25.26 7.04 1.84
N ALA A 102 24.97 8.23 1.31
CA ALA A 102 23.62 8.80 1.30
C ALA A 102 22.64 7.95 0.48
N TYR A 103 23.05 7.45 -0.70
CA TYR A 103 22.22 6.54 -1.49
C TYR A 103 22.03 5.18 -0.83
N PHE A 104 23.06 4.66 -0.16
CA PHE A 104 22.98 3.39 0.54
C PHE A 104 22.04 3.48 1.75
N ASP A 105 22.11 4.57 2.52
CA ASP A 105 21.22 4.80 3.66
C ASP A 105 19.76 4.95 3.22
N LEU A 106 19.51 5.70 2.13
CA LEU A 106 18.18 5.79 1.53
C LEU A 106 17.65 4.40 1.11
N PHE A 107 18.48 3.62 0.42
CA PHE A 107 18.13 2.26 0.02
C PHE A 107 17.81 1.38 1.22
N LEU A 108 18.66 1.38 2.24
CA LEU A 108 18.50 0.56 3.43
C LEU A 108 17.22 0.93 4.19
N THR A 109 16.96 2.23 4.36
CA THR A 109 15.75 2.76 4.98
C THR A 109 14.50 2.23 4.27
N PHE A 110 14.43 2.42 2.95
CA PHE A 110 13.29 1.95 2.16
C PHE A 110 13.15 0.43 2.18
N ALA A 111 14.25 -0.32 2.13
CA ALA A 111 14.25 -1.78 2.19
C ALA A 111 13.71 -2.30 3.53
N VAL A 112 14.15 -1.73 4.65
CA VAL A 112 13.71 -2.15 6.00
C VAL A 112 12.24 -1.82 6.22
N PHE A 113 11.82 -0.57 5.96
CA PHE A 113 10.42 -0.18 6.14
C PHE A 113 9.49 -0.96 5.21
N SER A 114 9.90 -1.19 3.97
CA SER A 114 9.07 -1.95 3.04
C SER A 114 8.95 -3.43 3.43
N ALA A 115 10.02 -4.06 3.90
CA ALA A 115 9.98 -5.42 4.42
C ALA A 115 9.03 -5.55 5.62
N LEU A 116 9.12 -4.62 6.59
CA LEU A 116 8.23 -4.58 7.75
C LEU A 116 6.76 -4.38 7.34
N GLN A 117 6.49 -3.47 6.42
CA GLN A 117 5.15 -3.25 5.88
C GLN A 117 4.59 -4.49 5.18
N VAL A 118 5.40 -5.23 4.43
CA VAL A 118 4.97 -6.49 3.80
C VAL A 118 4.56 -7.52 4.87
N ILE A 119 5.32 -7.65 5.94
CA ILE A 119 4.98 -8.54 7.07
C ILE A 119 3.63 -8.12 7.68
N ILE A 120 3.44 -6.83 7.95
CA ILE A 120 2.19 -6.29 8.50
C ILE A 120 1.01 -6.55 7.54
N LEU A 121 1.19 -6.31 6.24
CA LEU A 121 0.17 -6.58 5.23
C LEU A 121 -0.17 -8.06 5.11
N LEU A 122 0.79 -8.97 5.27
CA LEU A 122 0.54 -10.41 5.32
C LEU A 122 -0.31 -10.79 6.53
N CYS A 123 -0.02 -10.24 7.71
CA CYS A 123 -0.84 -10.43 8.91
C CYS A 123 -2.26 -9.92 8.70
N LEU A 124 -2.42 -8.70 8.17
CA LEU A 124 -3.72 -8.10 7.88
C LEU A 124 -4.51 -8.87 6.80
N ASN A 125 -3.83 -9.40 5.79
CA ASN A 125 -4.43 -10.29 4.80
C ASN A 125 -4.98 -11.56 5.47
N GLY A 126 -4.19 -12.20 6.34
CA GLY A 126 -4.64 -13.34 7.13
C GLY A 126 -5.90 -13.03 7.96
N ILE A 127 -5.91 -11.90 8.68
CA ILE A 127 -7.05 -11.47 9.49
C ILE A 127 -8.29 -11.23 8.61
N THR A 128 -8.16 -10.46 7.53
CA THR A 128 -9.28 -10.16 6.62
C THR A 128 -9.80 -11.42 5.91
N TYR A 129 -8.94 -12.38 5.61
CA TYR A 129 -9.33 -13.68 5.06
C TYR A 129 -10.18 -14.50 6.05
N ILE A 130 -9.81 -14.53 7.33
CA ILE A 130 -10.60 -15.17 8.39
C ILE A 130 -11.98 -14.51 8.49
N LEU A 131 -12.03 -13.17 8.49
CA LEU A 131 -13.29 -12.41 8.51
C LEU A 131 -14.15 -12.70 7.27
N TYR A 132 -13.54 -12.74 6.08
CA TYR A 132 -14.20 -13.09 4.83
C TYR A 132 -14.86 -14.48 4.89
N LYS A 133 -14.11 -15.48 5.37
CA LYS A 133 -14.60 -16.86 5.49
C LYS A 133 -15.71 -16.97 6.53
N GLY A 134 -15.57 -16.29 7.67
CA GLY A 134 -16.58 -16.23 8.73
C GLY A 134 -17.89 -15.60 8.24
N TYR A 135 -17.82 -14.47 7.55
CA TYR A 135 -18.99 -13.80 6.97
C TYR A 135 -19.70 -14.68 5.94
N SER A 136 -18.94 -15.33 5.06
CA SER A 136 -19.49 -16.23 4.05
C SER A 136 -20.20 -17.45 4.67
N TYR A 137 -19.69 -17.96 5.80
CA TYR A 137 -20.31 -19.05 6.55
C TYR A 137 -21.62 -18.62 7.22
N LEU A 138 -21.66 -17.41 7.79
CA LEU A 138 -22.86 -16.86 8.44
C LEU A 138 -24.00 -16.59 7.45
N ILE A 139 -23.70 -16.09 6.25
CA ILE A 139 -24.71 -15.89 5.21
C ILE A 139 -25.29 -17.21 4.72
N LYS A 140 -24.46 -18.24 4.52
CA LYS A 140 -24.95 -19.56 4.07
C LYS A 140 -25.87 -20.28 5.06
N ARG A 141 -25.89 -19.86 6.33
CA ARG A 141 -26.76 -20.40 7.39
C ARG A 141 -28.11 -19.66 7.51
N ARG A 142 -28.27 -18.50 6.88
CA ARG A 142 -29.55 -17.80 6.75
C ARG A 142 -30.23 -18.19 5.45
#